data_AF-A0A417CZF8-F1
#
_entry.id   AF-A0A417CZF8-F1
#
_cell.length_a   1.000
_cell.length_b   1.000
_cell.length_c   1.000
_cell.angle_alpha   90.00
_cell.angle_beta   90.00
_cell.angle_gamma   90.00
#
_symmetry.space_group_name_H-M   'P 1'
#
loop_
_entity.id
_entity.type
_entity.pdbx_description
1 polymer ?
#
loop_
_entity_poly.entity_id
_entity_poly.type
_entity_poly.pdbx_seq_one_letter_code
_entity_poly.pdbx_strand_id
1 'polypeptide(L)'
;MYIVVYTLMLLITLCVGLRIYKVAFNPITVWASLWCLIGMLSNIAFYDYYPPSNFVNNFIIVGIIIYTIYCAFYGLHNLRICRSSFYSEDICDNLKQNVFWTVNIVAILFEIPYLLRAIRTLMNHGFQLVYLRGVLTDSTEGIVSGGLASIIRDSGVKNVFTLTALYAAVLIFTEKNTKQKRNIIILAIAETVEYCVANAARAYLVNFIFYVIFALLFLKRKSIISMIKSNKKVILLFSVLLVVGLIIQNSRASDMSILKTIYMYYCSGPSYLTKLLGDSSTAIRVGRDYYYGTVTLGFIANLYYYLKIGLVGINNSTVKLIASVITIKQYFVGSHTLLNAMCTCFYAFLVDWGIWGAAIGPLIAGILSCRYYKLMKKRRSVGSIAICIYVFYLMFRTVFKWDLLYIDFSVVLLLNYFICPIPGQKIVWGKVKQEAFYEAK
;
A
#
# COMPACT_ATOMS: atom_id res chain seq x y z
N MET A 1 6.04 22.74 20.33
CA MET A 1 5.09 23.40 19.39
C MET A 1 4.46 22.41 18.40
N TYR A 2 5.22 21.76 17.51
CA TYR A 2 4.66 20.89 16.46
C TYR A 2 3.80 19.72 16.95
N ILE A 3 4.16 19.11 18.09
CA ILE A 3 3.35 18.06 18.73
C ILE A 3 1.91 18.56 18.93
N VAL A 4 1.73 19.72 19.55
CA VAL A 4 0.41 20.34 19.80
C VAL A 4 -0.32 20.61 18.48
N VAL A 5 0.36 21.13 17.47
CA VAL A 5 -0.22 21.40 16.15
C VAL A 5 -0.76 20.11 15.52
N TYR A 6 0.05 19.04 15.48
CA TYR A 6 -0.38 17.76 14.94
C TYR A 6 -1.51 17.12 15.76
N THR A 7 -1.52 17.26 17.09
CA THR A 7 -2.62 16.79 17.94
C THR A 7 -3.92 17.51 17.62
N LEU A 8 -3.90 18.84 17.48
CA LEU A 8 -5.09 19.61 17.12
C LEU A 8 -5.58 19.26 15.71
N MET A 9 -4.66 19.13 14.74
CA MET A 9 -5.00 18.69 13.38
C MET A 9 -5.55 17.26 13.35
N LEU A 10 -5.07 16.35 14.19
CA LEU A 10 -5.61 15.01 14.32
C LEU A 10 -7.08 15.06 14.75
N LEU A 11 -7.40 15.84 15.79
CA LEU A 11 -8.77 16.01 16.25
C LEU A 11 -9.67 16.63 15.17
N ILE A 12 -9.19 17.67 14.49
CA ILE A 12 -9.93 18.33 13.40
C ILE A 12 -10.19 17.35 12.25
N THR A 13 -9.16 16.64 11.78
CA THR A 13 -9.29 15.69 10.65
C THR A 13 -10.24 14.53 10.98
N LEU A 14 -10.20 14.02 12.21
CA LEU A 14 -11.15 13.02 12.69
C LEU A 14 -12.59 13.57 12.71
N CYS A 15 -12.80 14.75 13.29
CA CYS A 15 -14.12 15.40 13.36
C CYS A 15 -14.69 15.68 11.95
N VAL A 16 -13.89 16.25 11.05
CA VAL A 16 -14.29 16.54 9.66
C VAL A 16 -14.60 15.25 8.91
N GLY A 17 -13.71 14.25 8.99
CA GLY A 17 -13.91 12.95 8.36
C GLY A 17 -15.20 12.26 8.84
N LEU A 18 -15.43 12.20 10.14
CA LEU A 18 -16.64 11.63 10.73
C LEU A 18 -17.89 12.39 10.33
N ARG A 19 -17.86 13.73 10.34
CA ARG A 19 -19.02 14.55 9.98
C ARG A 19 -19.43 14.41 8.51
N ILE A 20 -18.45 14.33 7.60
CA ILE A 20 -18.70 14.27 6.15
C ILE A 20 -19.04 12.84 5.71
N TYR A 21 -18.26 11.85 6.13
CA TYR A 21 -18.38 10.47 5.64
C TYR A 21 -19.24 9.58 6.54
N LYS A 22 -19.56 10.01 7.78
CA LYS A 22 -20.35 9.26 8.78
C LYS A 22 -19.77 7.90 9.16
N VAL A 23 -18.50 7.66 8.84
CA VAL A 23 -17.78 6.42 9.17
C VAL A 23 -16.36 6.77 9.59
N ALA A 24 -15.82 6.05 10.57
CA ALA A 24 -14.47 6.28 11.07
C ALA A 24 -13.40 5.96 10.04
N PHE A 25 -13.64 5.02 9.12
CA PHE A 25 -12.69 4.63 8.08
C PHE A 25 -13.08 5.25 6.72
N ASN A 26 -12.44 6.36 6.36
CA ASN A 26 -12.70 7.15 5.16
C ASN A 26 -11.40 7.80 4.64
N PRO A 27 -11.39 8.43 3.44
CA PRO A 27 -10.18 9.01 2.88
C PRO A 27 -9.46 9.98 3.83
N ILE A 28 -10.20 10.90 4.46
CA ILE A 28 -9.64 11.89 5.41
C ILE A 28 -8.98 11.20 6.59
N THR A 29 -9.71 10.33 7.27
CA THR A 29 -9.21 9.70 8.51
C THR A 29 -8.09 8.72 8.26
N VAL A 30 -7.97 8.14 7.06
CA VAL A 30 -6.91 7.16 6.77
C VAL A 30 -5.59 7.84 6.46
N TRP A 31 -5.59 8.90 5.65
CA TRP A 31 -4.34 9.55 5.28
C TRP A 31 -4.00 10.74 6.18
N ALA A 32 -4.93 11.67 6.40
CA ALA A 32 -4.66 12.89 7.15
C ALA A 32 -4.38 12.59 8.64
N SER A 33 -5.20 11.76 9.27
CA SER A 33 -5.01 11.40 10.69
C SER A 33 -3.76 10.53 10.89
N LEU A 34 -3.41 9.66 9.93
CA LEU A 34 -2.14 8.93 9.95
C LEU A 34 -0.96 9.91 9.93
N TRP A 35 -0.94 10.87 9.01
CA TRP A 35 0.14 11.85 8.93
C TRP A 35 0.21 12.79 10.15
N CYS A 36 -0.94 13.11 10.77
CA CYS A 36 -0.92 13.80 12.06
C CYS A 36 -0.28 12.95 13.16
N LEU A 37 -0.63 11.66 13.24
CA LEU A 37 -0.06 10.74 14.22
C LEU A 37 1.44 10.55 14.01
N ILE A 38 1.88 10.34 12.77
CA ILE A 38 3.30 10.21 12.44
C ILE A 38 4.03 11.53 12.71
N GLY A 39 3.51 12.67 12.28
CA GLY A 39 4.10 13.98 12.57
C GLY A 39 4.27 14.20 14.08
N MET A 40 3.25 13.86 14.88
CA MET A 40 3.32 13.91 16.34
C MET A 40 4.43 13.00 16.90
N LEU A 41 4.41 11.71 16.54
CA LEU A 41 5.37 10.72 17.05
C LEU A 41 6.82 11.04 16.63
N SER A 42 7.05 11.46 15.39
CA SER A 42 8.37 11.87 14.90
C SER A 42 8.94 13.05 15.69
N ASN A 43 8.10 14.00 16.14
CA ASN A 43 8.54 15.14 16.94
C ASN A 43 8.71 14.83 18.43
N ILE A 44 8.15 13.71 18.93
CA ILE A 44 8.45 13.23 20.29
C ILE A 44 9.87 12.65 20.37
N ALA A 45 10.41 12.16 19.24
CA ALA A 45 11.81 11.73 19.16
C ALA A 45 12.17 10.57 20.12
N PHE A 46 11.27 9.60 20.30
CA PHE A 46 11.56 8.39 21.09
C PHE A 46 12.80 7.65 20.56
N TYR A 47 13.49 6.93 21.45
CA TYR A 47 14.67 6.11 21.15
C TYR A 47 15.86 6.90 20.58
N ASP A 48 16.05 8.14 21.04
CA ASP A 48 17.15 9.03 20.64
C ASP A 48 17.15 9.39 19.14
N TYR A 49 15.97 9.44 18.54
CA TYR A 49 15.80 9.91 17.17
C TYR A 49 15.90 11.44 17.12
N TYR A 50 16.44 11.98 16.04
CA TYR A 50 16.42 13.42 15.83
C TYR A 50 15.02 13.87 15.39
N PRO A 51 14.50 14.99 15.92
CA PRO A 51 13.24 15.53 15.45
C PRO A 51 13.36 16.06 14.00
N PRO A 52 12.26 16.09 13.23
CA PRO A 52 12.24 16.66 11.88
C PRO A 52 12.49 18.17 11.91
N SER A 53 13.04 18.72 10.83
CA SER A 53 13.22 20.18 10.68
C SER A 53 11.88 20.92 10.55
N ASN A 54 11.92 22.22 10.85
CA ASN A 54 10.76 23.11 10.66
C ASN A 54 10.23 23.08 9.22
N PHE A 55 11.13 23.03 8.23
CA PHE A 55 10.75 22.92 6.82
C PHE A 55 9.92 21.66 6.56
N VAL A 56 10.41 20.49 6.99
CA VAL A 56 9.72 19.22 6.79
C VAL A 56 8.36 19.22 7.50
N ASN A 57 8.31 19.69 8.75
CA ASN A 57 7.06 19.79 9.49
C ASN A 57 6.03 20.69 8.78
N ASN A 58 6.43 21.90 8.37
CA ASN A 58 5.53 22.83 7.68
C ASN A 58 5.05 22.25 6.33
N PHE A 59 5.93 21.57 5.59
CA PHE A 59 5.59 20.93 4.32
C PHE A 59 4.54 19.82 4.49
N ILE A 60 4.70 18.98 5.52
CA ILE A 60 3.72 17.93 5.87
C ILE A 60 2.39 18.54 6.29
N ILE A 61 2.40 19.57 7.15
CA ILE A 61 1.20 20.27 7.63
C ILE A 61 0.39 20.85 6.46
N VAL A 62 1.04 21.55 5.53
CA VAL A 62 0.38 22.06 4.32
C VAL A 62 -0.25 20.91 3.53
N GLY A 63 0.46 19.80 3.36
CA GLY A 63 -0.08 18.63 2.69
C GLY A 63 -1.32 18.03 3.35
N ILE A 64 -1.33 17.93 4.68
CA ILE A 64 -2.49 17.49 5.46
C ILE A 64 -3.68 18.42 5.23
N ILE A 65 -3.47 19.73 5.25
CA ILE A 65 -4.53 20.73 5.03
C ILE A 65 -5.12 20.59 3.63
N ILE A 66 -4.28 20.59 2.59
CA ILE A 66 -4.73 20.49 1.20
C ILE A 66 -5.50 19.19 0.93
N TYR A 67 -4.98 18.05 1.40
CA TYR A 67 -5.66 16.77 1.27
C TYR A 67 -7.03 16.79 1.97
N THR A 68 -7.08 17.34 3.18
CA THR A 68 -8.31 17.38 3.99
C THR A 68 -9.36 18.27 3.33
N ILE A 69 -8.98 19.47 2.85
CA ILE A 69 -9.88 20.38 2.14
C ILE A 69 -10.44 19.72 0.89
N TYR A 70 -9.58 19.11 0.05
CA TYR A 70 -10.03 18.45 -1.17
C TYR A 70 -11.01 17.31 -0.86
N CYS A 71 -10.64 16.40 0.05
CA CYS A 71 -11.49 15.26 0.39
C CYS A 71 -12.80 15.70 1.05
N ALA A 72 -12.78 16.76 1.87
CA ALA A 72 -13.97 17.33 2.47
C ALA A 72 -14.93 17.87 1.40
N PHE A 73 -14.42 18.71 0.49
CA PHE A 73 -15.20 19.24 -0.63
C PHE A 73 -15.76 18.11 -1.51
N TYR A 74 -14.92 17.14 -1.87
CA TYR A 74 -15.35 15.98 -2.64
C TYR A 74 -16.46 15.20 -1.93
N GLY A 75 -16.31 14.92 -0.63
CA GLY A 75 -17.30 14.18 0.15
C GLY A 75 -18.65 14.90 0.25
N LEU A 76 -18.63 16.22 0.44
CA LEU A 76 -19.84 17.04 0.51
C LEU A 76 -20.65 17.02 -0.79
N HIS A 77 -19.99 17.08 -1.95
CA HIS A 77 -20.68 17.15 -3.24
C HIS A 77 -20.96 15.79 -3.87
N ASN A 78 -20.03 14.83 -3.77
CA ASN A 78 -20.07 13.61 -4.57
C ASN A 78 -20.57 12.36 -3.84
N LEU A 79 -20.57 12.35 -2.50
CA LEU A 79 -20.92 11.16 -1.71
C LEU A 79 -22.29 11.24 -1.04
N ARG A 80 -22.94 12.42 -1.01
CA ARG A 80 -24.33 12.56 -0.52
C ARG A 80 -25.32 11.63 -1.23
N ILE A 81 -25.02 11.24 -2.47
CA ILE A 81 -25.85 10.36 -3.32
C ILE A 81 -25.74 8.87 -2.92
N CYS A 82 -24.71 8.46 -2.15
CA CYS A 82 -24.47 7.05 -1.80
C CYS A 82 -24.60 6.78 -0.29
N ARG A 83 -25.71 7.21 0.33
CA ARG A 83 -25.97 7.06 1.77
C ARG A 83 -26.39 5.64 2.22
N SER A 84 -26.55 4.68 1.33
CA SER A 84 -26.99 3.34 1.71
C SER A 84 -25.95 2.62 2.55
N SER A 85 -26.41 1.98 3.63
CA SER A 85 -25.61 1.06 4.44
C SER A 85 -24.98 0.00 3.54
N PHE A 86 -23.71 -0.29 3.80
CA PHE A 86 -22.95 -1.30 3.07
C PHE A 86 -23.04 -2.60 3.87
N TYR A 87 -23.77 -3.59 3.35
CA TYR A 87 -23.85 -4.93 3.93
C TYR A 87 -23.04 -5.91 3.08
N SER A 88 -22.42 -6.91 3.73
CA SER A 88 -21.65 -7.96 3.06
C SER A 88 -22.46 -8.80 2.08
N GLU A 89 -23.77 -8.82 2.23
CA GLU A 89 -24.72 -9.51 1.36
C GLU A 89 -24.90 -8.81 -0.01
N ASP A 90 -24.62 -7.51 -0.09
CA ASP A 90 -24.80 -6.68 -1.29
C ASP A 90 -23.63 -6.78 -2.29
N ILE A 91 -22.62 -7.62 -2.00
CA ILE A 91 -21.41 -7.68 -2.81
C ILE A 91 -21.66 -8.51 -4.05
N CYS A 92 -21.56 -7.86 -5.21
CA CYS A 92 -21.68 -8.52 -6.51
C CYS A 92 -20.39 -9.29 -6.83
N ASP A 93 -20.50 -10.61 -7.01
CA ASP A 93 -19.42 -11.45 -7.52
C ASP A 93 -19.52 -11.50 -9.05
N ASN A 94 -18.64 -10.75 -9.71
CA ASN A 94 -18.54 -10.62 -11.17
C ASN A 94 -17.15 -11.04 -11.68
N LEU A 95 -16.46 -11.92 -10.94
CA LEU A 95 -15.14 -12.42 -11.31
C LEU A 95 -15.23 -13.37 -12.52
N LYS A 96 -14.57 -13.01 -13.63
CA LYS A 96 -14.38 -13.87 -14.80
C LYS A 96 -13.41 -15.00 -14.46
N GLN A 97 -13.96 -16.14 -14.07
CA GLN A 97 -13.19 -17.28 -13.53
C GLN A 97 -12.10 -17.76 -14.48
N ASN A 98 -12.42 -17.95 -15.77
CA ASN A 98 -11.45 -18.47 -16.74
C ASN A 98 -10.23 -17.54 -16.82
N VAL A 99 -10.45 -16.22 -16.90
CA VAL A 99 -9.37 -15.24 -16.96
C VAL A 99 -8.57 -15.23 -15.66
N PHE A 100 -9.24 -15.26 -14.51
CA PHE A 100 -8.59 -15.30 -13.20
C PHE A 100 -7.65 -16.51 -13.07
N TRP A 101 -8.13 -17.72 -13.36
CA TRP A 101 -7.34 -18.94 -13.22
C TRP A 101 -6.21 -19.01 -14.25
N THR A 102 -6.46 -18.65 -15.51
CA THR A 102 -5.41 -18.63 -16.54
C THR A 102 -4.27 -17.70 -16.16
N VAL A 103 -4.57 -16.48 -15.71
CA VAL A 103 -3.53 -15.50 -15.35
C VAL A 103 -2.72 -15.94 -14.13
N ASN A 104 -3.35 -16.51 -13.10
CA ASN A 104 -2.63 -17.03 -11.94
C ASN A 104 -1.78 -18.27 -12.26
N ILE A 105 -2.29 -19.20 -13.08
CA ILE A 105 -1.51 -20.37 -13.52
C ILE A 105 -0.26 -19.92 -14.27
N VAL A 106 -0.40 -18.99 -15.21
CA VAL A 106 0.76 -18.45 -15.96
C VAL A 106 1.75 -17.77 -15.01
N ALA A 107 1.27 -16.98 -14.05
CA ALA A 107 2.11 -16.30 -13.07
C ALA A 107 2.89 -17.28 -12.17
N ILE A 108 2.24 -18.34 -11.68
CA ILE A 108 2.88 -19.39 -10.87
C ILE A 108 3.91 -20.15 -11.70
N LEU A 109 3.57 -20.58 -12.91
CA LEU A 109 4.51 -21.27 -13.80
C LEU A 109 5.77 -20.43 -14.07
N PHE A 110 5.61 -19.12 -14.18
CA PHE A 110 6.73 -18.19 -14.34
C PHE A 110 7.61 -18.09 -13.08
N GLU A 111 7.03 -18.17 -11.88
CA GLU A 111 7.76 -18.04 -10.61
C GLU A 111 8.45 -19.34 -10.16
N ILE A 112 8.01 -20.52 -10.65
CA ILE A 112 8.58 -21.84 -10.29
C ILE A 112 10.13 -21.88 -10.37
N PRO A 113 10.80 -21.43 -11.45
CA PRO A 113 12.26 -21.47 -11.53
C PRO A 113 12.93 -20.67 -10.41
N TYR A 114 12.33 -19.54 -10.02
CA TYR A 114 12.81 -18.68 -8.93
C TYR A 114 12.62 -19.36 -7.58
N LEU A 115 11.45 -19.97 -7.36
CA LEU A 115 11.15 -20.73 -6.16
C LEU A 115 12.10 -21.92 -5.98
N LEU A 116 12.34 -22.71 -7.03
CA LEU A 116 13.23 -23.87 -6.98
C LEU A 116 14.67 -23.46 -6.63
N ARG A 117 15.15 -22.34 -7.21
CA ARG A 117 16.46 -21.78 -6.87
C ARG A 117 16.52 -21.31 -5.42
N ALA A 118 15.50 -20.59 -4.94
CA ALA A 118 15.43 -20.15 -3.55
C ALA A 118 15.44 -21.33 -2.58
N ILE A 119 14.68 -22.39 -2.86
CA ILE A 119 14.68 -23.64 -2.07
C ILE A 119 16.07 -24.27 -2.06
N ARG A 120 16.73 -24.39 -3.22
CA ARG A 120 18.10 -24.95 -3.31
C ARG A 120 19.09 -24.13 -2.48
N THR A 121 19.00 -22.81 -2.54
CA THR A 121 19.87 -21.94 -1.74
C THR A 121 19.60 -22.09 -0.24
N LEU A 122 18.33 -22.19 0.17
CA LEU A 122 17.95 -22.46 1.57
C LEU A 122 18.44 -23.83 2.06
N MET A 123 18.41 -24.86 1.22
CA MET A 123 18.94 -26.18 1.55
C MET A 123 20.46 -26.17 1.73
N ASN A 124 21.17 -25.40 0.89
CA ASN A 124 22.64 -25.36 0.88
C ASN A 124 23.23 -24.43 1.96
N HIS A 125 22.56 -23.32 2.30
CA HIS A 125 23.11 -22.27 3.17
C HIS A 125 22.23 -21.96 4.40
N GLY A 126 21.13 -22.70 4.59
CA GLY A 126 20.15 -22.46 5.65
C GLY A 126 19.36 -21.15 5.46
N PHE A 127 18.68 -20.70 6.53
CA PHE A 127 17.87 -19.47 6.53
C PHE A 127 18.69 -18.16 6.60
N GLN A 128 19.94 -18.17 6.14
CA GLN A 128 20.77 -16.97 6.13
C GLN A 128 20.35 -16.03 4.98
N LEU A 129 19.38 -15.16 5.27
CA LEU A 129 18.75 -14.23 4.30
C LEU A 129 19.74 -13.31 3.56
N VAL A 130 20.93 -13.08 4.11
CA VAL A 130 21.98 -12.26 3.47
C VAL A 130 22.53 -12.96 2.23
N TYR A 131 22.76 -14.27 2.29
CA TYR A 131 23.21 -15.07 1.14
C TYR A 131 22.13 -15.18 0.08
N LEU A 132 20.86 -15.40 0.46
CA LEU A 132 19.78 -15.47 -0.52
C LEU A 132 19.65 -14.15 -1.28
N ARG A 133 19.78 -13.00 -0.59
CA ARG A 133 19.77 -11.69 -1.25
C ARG A 133 21.01 -11.42 -2.08
N GLY A 134 22.20 -11.79 -1.59
CA GLY A 134 23.46 -11.68 -2.33
C GLY A 134 23.41 -12.43 -3.67
N VAL A 135 22.98 -13.70 -3.65
CA VAL A 135 22.78 -14.54 -4.85
C VAL A 135 21.66 -14.00 -5.76
N LEU A 136 20.62 -13.37 -5.18
CA LEU A 136 19.57 -12.70 -5.97
C LEU A 136 20.09 -11.41 -6.66
N THR A 137 21.10 -10.73 -6.10
CA THR A 137 21.61 -9.43 -6.56
C THR A 137 22.94 -9.46 -7.33
N ASP A 138 23.73 -10.53 -7.26
CA ASP A 138 25.04 -10.62 -7.93
C ASP A 138 24.89 -10.70 -9.46
N SER A 139 25.52 -9.81 -10.21
CA SER A 139 25.35 -9.69 -11.67
C SER A 139 25.94 -10.83 -12.52
N THR A 140 26.77 -11.70 -11.94
CA THR A 140 27.43 -12.83 -12.62
C THR A 140 26.67 -14.15 -12.47
N GLU A 141 25.88 -14.33 -11.41
CA GLU A 141 25.02 -15.52 -11.17
C GLU A 141 23.53 -15.15 -10.93
N GLY A 142 23.18 -13.88 -11.10
CA GLY A 142 22.01 -13.23 -10.53
C GLY A 142 20.67 -13.67 -11.09
N ILE A 143 19.79 -14.02 -10.16
CA ILE A 143 18.37 -14.31 -10.39
C ILE A 143 17.60 -13.05 -10.83
N VAL A 144 18.07 -11.85 -10.49
CA VAL A 144 17.57 -10.57 -11.02
C VAL A 144 18.58 -10.04 -12.04
N SER A 145 18.80 -10.78 -13.13
CA SER A 145 19.50 -10.21 -14.28
C SER A 145 18.64 -9.07 -14.84
N GLY A 146 19.25 -7.91 -15.06
CA GLY A 146 18.58 -6.77 -15.68
C GLY A 146 18.03 -7.19 -17.04
N GLY A 147 16.73 -7.02 -17.28
CA GLY A 147 16.12 -7.43 -18.54
C GLY A 147 14.59 -7.54 -18.48
N LEU A 148 14.01 -8.05 -19.57
CA LEU A 148 12.56 -8.21 -19.71
C LEU A 148 11.95 -9.19 -18.69
N ALA A 149 12.68 -10.27 -18.35
CA ALA A 149 12.20 -11.28 -17.40
C ALA A 149 12.05 -10.71 -15.97
N SER A 150 12.99 -9.89 -15.49
CA SER A 150 12.87 -9.23 -14.20
C SER A 150 11.74 -8.20 -14.16
N ILE A 151 11.51 -7.47 -15.26
CA ILE A 151 10.35 -6.57 -15.39
C ILE A 151 9.03 -7.36 -15.32
N ILE A 152 8.91 -8.47 -16.07
CA ILE A 152 7.73 -9.33 -16.07
C ILE A 152 7.47 -9.91 -14.67
N ARG A 153 8.53 -10.31 -13.96
CA ARG A 153 8.42 -10.81 -12.58
C ARG A 153 7.97 -9.72 -11.60
N ASP A 154 8.70 -8.62 -11.55
CA ASP A 154 8.52 -7.58 -10.53
C ASP A 154 7.26 -6.73 -10.76
N SER A 155 6.83 -6.60 -12.02
CA SER A 155 5.71 -5.76 -12.43
C SER A 155 4.54 -6.53 -13.05
N GLY A 156 4.71 -7.78 -13.45
CA GLY A 156 3.61 -8.64 -13.94
C GLY A 156 3.16 -9.62 -12.87
N VAL A 157 3.98 -10.65 -12.62
CA VAL A 157 3.70 -11.76 -11.69
C VAL A 157 3.35 -11.24 -10.28
N LYS A 158 4.16 -10.34 -9.73
CA LYS A 158 3.89 -9.75 -8.41
C LYS A 158 2.52 -9.08 -8.32
N ASN A 159 2.06 -8.44 -9.40
CA ASN A 159 0.79 -7.73 -9.42
C ASN A 159 -0.41 -8.67 -9.63
N VAL A 160 -0.20 -9.81 -10.30
CA VAL A 160 -1.19 -10.91 -10.33
C VAL A 160 -1.43 -11.42 -8.92
N PHE A 161 -0.36 -11.81 -8.21
CA PHE A 161 -0.47 -12.28 -6.82
C PHE A 161 -1.08 -11.19 -5.93
N THR A 162 -0.78 -9.91 -6.19
CA THR A 162 -1.27 -8.80 -5.34
C THR A 162 -2.77 -8.68 -5.48
N LEU A 163 -3.28 -8.80 -6.71
CA LEU A 163 -4.69 -8.77 -6.99
C LEU A 163 -5.41 -10.00 -6.40
N THR A 164 -4.82 -11.19 -6.49
CA THR A 164 -5.35 -12.42 -5.86
C THR A 164 -5.45 -12.28 -4.34
N ALA A 165 -4.41 -11.71 -3.70
CA ALA A 165 -4.42 -11.39 -2.27
C ALA A 165 -5.52 -10.37 -1.89
N LEU A 166 -5.73 -9.34 -2.71
CA LEU A 166 -6.80 -8.35 -2.49
C LEU A 166 -8.20 -8.97 -2.64
N TYR A 167 -8.41 -9.83 -3.65
CA TYR A 167 -9.69 -10.55 -3.81
C TYR A 167 -9.94 -11.50 -2.64
N ALA A 168 -8.93 -12.25 -2.21
CA ALA A 168 -9.04 -13.10 -1.03
C ALA A 168 -9.40 -12.28 0.21
N ALA A 169 -8.76 -11.13 0.43
CA ALA A 169 -9.05 -10.23 1.55
C ALA A 169 -10.53 -9.79 1.59
N VAL A 170 -11.10 -9.44 0.43
CA VAL A 170 -12.53 -9.09 0.32
C VAL A 170 -13.41 -10.32 0.57
N LEU A 171 -13.11 -11.43 -0.10
CA LEU A 171 -13.91 -12.64 -0.08
C LEU A 171 -13.95 -13.29 1.31
N ILE A 172 -12.91 -13.15 2.15
CA ILE A 172 -12.94 -13.64 3.55
C ILE A 172 -14.19 -13.14 4.28
N PHE A 173 -14.58 -11.88 4.05
CA PHE A 173 -15.68 -11.22 4.77
C PHE A 173 -17.04 -11.26 4.05
N THR A 174 -17.13 -11.89 2.89
CA THR A 174 -18.42 -12.17 2.22
C THR A 174 -19.11 -13.38 2.86
N GLU A 175 -20.43 -13.40 2.92
CA GLU A 175 -21.18 -14.43 3.67
C GLU A 175 -21.40 -15.72 2.88
N LYS A 176 -21.41 -15.64 1.54
CA LYS A 176 -21.53 -16.82 0.68
C LYS A 176 -20.28 -17.69 0.79
N ASN A 177 -20.42 -18.85 1.44
CA ASN A 177 -19.35 -19.84 1.52
C ASN A 177 -19.42 -20.76 0.30
N THR A 178 -18.65 -20.45 -0.75
CA THR A 178 -18.55 -21.27 -1.96
C THR A 178 -17.20 -21.99 -2.02
N LYS A 179 -17.16 -23.17 -2.65
CA LYS A 179 -15.90 -23.89 -2.94
C LYS A 179 -14.89 -22.97 -3.65
N GLN A 180 -15.38 -22.13 -4.55
CA GLN A 180 -14.59 -21.15 -5.29
C GLN A 180 -13.94 -20.11 -4.38
N LYS A 181 -14.70 -19.48 -3.47
CA LYS A 181 -14.16 -18.56 -2.46
C LYS A 181 -13.01 -19.20 -1.68
N ARG A 182 -13.21 -20.43 -1.21
CA ARG A 182 -12.19 -21.18 -0.49
C ARG A 182 -10.94 -21.39 -1.33
N ASN A 183 -11.10 -21.79 -2.60
CA ASN A 183 -9.98 -22.01 -3.51
C ASN A 183 -9.18 -20.73 -3.77
N ILE A 184 -9.84 -19.58 -3.97
CA ILE A 184 -9.15 -18.28 -4.15
C ILE A 184 -8.36 -17.89 -2.89
N ILE A 185 -8.93 -18.11 -1.70
CA ILE A 185 -8.24 -17.81 -0.43
C ILE A 185 -7.01 -18.71 -0.27
N ILE A 186 -7.14 -20.02 -0.52
CA ILE A 186 -6.01 -20.96 -0.45
C ILE A 186 -4.92 -20.56 -1.45
N LEU A 187 -5.30 -20.22 -2.67
CA LEU A 187 -4.37 -19.76 -3.71
C LEU A 187 -3.61 -18.51 -3.25
N ALA A 188 -4.30 -17.49 -2.74
CA ALA A 188 -3.67 -16.26 -2.25
C ALA A 188 -2.65 -16.52 -1.13
N ILE A 189 -2.96 -17.45 -0.21
CA ILE A 189 -2.03 -17.85 0.85
C ILE A 189 -0.82 -18.55 0.24
N ALA A 190 -1.02 -19.50 -0.68
CA ALA A 190 0.05 -20.22 -1.34
C ALA A 190 0.98 -19.26 -2.11
N GLU A 191 0.43 -18.38 -2.94
CA GLU A 191 1.17 -17.36 -3.69
C GLU A 191 1.93 -16.40 -2.76
N THR A 192 1.32 -16.02 -1.64
CA THR A 192 1.97 -15.16 -0.64
C THR A 192 3.19 -15.85 -0.03
N VAL A 193 3.06 -17.13 0.34
CA VAL A 193 4.16 -17.92 0.90
C VAL A 193 5.24 -18.14 -0.16
N GLU A 194 4.86 -18.56 -1.36
CA GLU A 194 5.75 -18.73 -2.51
C GLU A 194 6.58 -17.48 -2.76
N TYR A 195 5.94 -16.31 -2.91
CA TYR A 195 6.63 -15.07 -3.20
C TYR A 195 7.54 -14.61 -2.06
N CYS A 196 7.15 -14.87 -0.80
CA CYS A 196 7.99 -14.58 0.36
C CYS A 196 9.25 -15.45 0.38
N VAL A 197 9.13 -16.74 0.06
CA VAL A 197 10.24 -17.69 -0.03
C VAL A 197 11.16 -17.32 -1.19
N ALA A 198 10.60 -17.13 -2.39
CA ALA A 198 11.35 -16.81 -3.60
C ALA A 198 12.17 -15.51 -3.49
N ASN A 199 11.71 -14.54 -2.70
CA ASN A 199 12.39 -13.24 -2.55
C ASN A 199 13.13 -13.06 -1.21
N ALA A 200 13.08 -14.04 -0.31
CA ALA A 200 13.49 -13.86 1.10
C ALA A 200 12.97 -12.52 1.67
N ALA A 201 11.68 -12.27 1.46
CA ALA A 201 11.07 -10.98 1.75
C ALA A 201 9.71 -11.15 2.42
N ARG A 202 9.63 -10.75 3.68
CA ARG A 202 8.40 -10.73 4.49
C ARG A 202 7.40 -9.64 4.11
N ALA A 203 7.82 -8.65 3.31
CA ALA A 203 6.99 -7.49 3.01
C ALA A 203 5.66 -7.93 2.38
N TYR A 204 5.69 -8.92 1.50
CA TYR A 204 4.49 -9.38 0.81
C TYR A 204 3.43 -9.97 1.76
N LEU A 205 3.87 -10.74 2.76
CA LEU A 205 3.00 -11.24 3.81
C LEU A 205 2.39 -10.11 4.65
N VAL A 206 3.21 -9.13 5.05
CA VAL A 206 2.74 -7.95 5.78
C VAL A 206 1.69 -7.19 4.97
N ASN A 207 1.87 -7.06 3.66
CA ASN A 207 0.90 -6.42 2.77
C ASN A 207 -0.43 -7.16 2.78
N PHE A 208 -0.43 -8.49 2.68
CA PHE A 208 -1.65 -9.29 2.75
C PHE A 208 -2.40 -9.11 4.07
N ILE A 209 -1.68 -9.04 5.20
CA ILE A 209 -2.27 -8.73 6.51
C ILE A 209 -2.96 -7.36 6.48
N PHE A 210 -2.30 -6.32 5.94
CA PHE A 210 -2.92 -5.00 5.80
C PHE A 210 -4.15 -5.01 4.89
N TYR A 211 -4.14 -5.77 3.79
CA TYR A 211 -5.30 -5.90 2.91
C TYR A 211 -6.49 -6.49 3.67
N VAL A 212 -6.28 -7.51 4.49
CA VAL A 212 -7.33 -8.11 5.32
C VAL A 212 -7.81 -7.14 6.40
N ILE A 213 -6.92 -6.40 7.06
CA ILE A 213 -7.31 -5.38 8.04
C ILE A 213 -8.16 -4.29 7.38
N PHE A 214 -7.80 -3.81 6.19
CA PHE A 214 -8.60 -2.82 5.49
C PHE A 214 -9.94 -3.38 5.00
N ALA A 215 -9.96 -4.61 4.47
CA ALA A 215 -11.20 -5.28 4.12
C ALA A 215 -12.13 -5.42 5.34
N LEU A 216 -11.59 -5.76 6.50
CA LEU A 216 -12.31 -5.80 7.76
C LEU A 216 -12.96 -4.44 8.08
N LEU A 217 -12.15 -3.37 8.09
CA LEU A 217 -12.60 -2.02 8.41
C LEU A 217 -13.66 -1.48 7.42
N PHE A 218 -13.62 -1.89 6.16
CA PHE A 218 -14.62 -1.51 5.17
C PHE A 218 -15.91 -2.33 5.22
N LEU A 219 -15.80 -3.66 5.41
CA LEU A 219 -16.88 -4.60 5.16
C LEU A 219 -17.64 -5.02 6.42
N LYS A 220 -17.00 -5.02 7.59
CA LYS A 220 -17.65 -5.36 8.86
C LYS A 220 -17.57 -4.18 9.82
N ARG A 221 -18.75 -3.61 10.12
CA ARG A 221 -18.93 -2.57 11.16
C ARG A 221 -19.14 -3.15 12.57
N LYS A 222 -19.22 -4.48 12.71
CA LYS A 222 -19.29 -5.17 14.00
C LYS A 222 -17.93 -5.10 14.70
N SER A 223 -17.91 -5.22 16.03
CA SER A 223 -16.65 -5.18 16.78
C SER A 223 -15.69 -6.28 16.30
N ILE A 224 -14.40 -5.93 16.24
CA ILE A 224 -13.31 -6.87 15.90
C ILE A 224 -13.41 -8.15 16.75
N ILE A 225 -13.81 -8.01 18.01
CA ILE A 225 -13.96 -9.10 18.99
C ILE A 225 -15.06 -10.09 18.57
N SER A 226 -16.24 -9.62 18.13
CA SER A 226 -17.32 -10.55 17.75
C SER A 226 -16.92 -11.39 16.54
N MET A 227 -16.12 -10.81 15.65
CA MET A 227 -15.63 -11.50 14.47
C MET A 227 -14.46 -12.44 14.77
N ILE A 228 -13.59 -12.07 15.72
CA ILE A 228 -12.52 -12.98 16.15
C ILE A 228 -13.11 -14.29 16.66
N LYS A 229 -14.19 -14.17 17.45
CA LYS A 229 -14.91 -15.32 17.98
C LYS A 229 -15.53 -16.19 16.88
N SER A 230 -16.01 -15.61 15.78
CA SER A 230 -16.68 -16.34 14.69
C SER A 230 -15.72 -16.97 13.67
N ASN A 231 -14.47 -16.53 13.56
CA ASN A 231 -13.54 -16.95 12.50
C ASN A 231 -12.19 -17.46 13.04
N LYS A 232 -12.22 -18.26 14.11
CA LYS A 232 -11.03 -18.75 14.83
C LYS A 232 -9.96 -19.39 13.93
N LYS A 233 -10.36 -20.12 12.88
CA LYS A 233 -9.43 -20.79 11.94
C LYS A 233 -8.64 -19.80 11.07
N VAL A 234 -9.29 -18.73 10.62
CA VAL A 234 -8.64 -17.67 9.83
C VAL A 234 -7.65 -16.90 10.71
N ILE A 235 -8.02 -16.62 11.95
CA ILE A 235 -7.16 -15.93 12.90
C ILE A 235 -5.97 -16.79 13.31
N LEU A 236 -6.18 -18.08 13.53
CA LEU A 236 -5.09 -19.01 13.79
C LEU A 236 -4.08 -19.01 12.65
N LEU A 237 -4.54 -19.06 11.39
CA LEU A 237 -3.68 -18.94 10.23
C LEU A 237 -2.94 -17.59 10.20
N PHE A 238 -3.63 -16.48 10.47
CA PHE A 238 -3.01 -15.15 10.56
C PHE A 238 -1.94 -15.06 11.66
N SER A 239 -2.22 -15.63 12.83
CA SER A 239 -1.28 -15.68 13.95
C SER A 239 -0.06 -16.50 13.60
N VAL A 240 -0.22 -17.65 12.93
CA VAL A 240 0.90 -18.48 12.45
C VAL A 240 1.75 -17.71 11.45
N LEU A 241 1.13 -17.05 10.47
CA LEU A 241 1.83 -16.23 9.49
C LEU A 241 2.58 -15.06 10.15
N LEU A 242 1.97 -14.39 11.12
CA LEU A 242 2.60 -13.31 11.88
C LEU A 242 3.81 -13.82 12.68
N VAL A 243 3.68 -14.96 13.36
CA VAL A 243 4.76 -15.59 14.12
C VAL A 243 5.93 -15.97 13.21
N VAL A 244 5.66 -16.56 12.04
CA VAL A 244 6.71 -16.85 11.04
C VAL A 244 7.40 -15.55 10.60
N GLY A 245 6.64 -14.49 10.34
CA GLY A 245 7.19 -13.17 10.01
C GLY A 245 8.05 -12.54 11.11
N LEU A 246 7.72 -12.79 12.38
CA LEU A 246 8.48 -12.33 13.55
C LEU A 246 9.75 -13.17 13.78
N ILE A 247 9.70 -14.48 13.55
CA ILE A 247 10.89 -15.36 13.60
C ILE A 247 11.92 -14.91 12.56
N ILE A 248 11.47 -14.60 11.34
CA ILE A 248 12.31 -14.04 10.26
C ILE A 248 12.89 -12.66 10.64
N GLN A 249 12.25 -11.91 11.55
CA GLN A 249 12.73 -10.60 12.01
C GLN A 249 13.91 -10.73 12.99
N ASN A 250 13.78 -11.63 13.97
CA ASN A 250 14.73 -11.75 15.07
C ASN A 250 16.10 -12.25 14.62
N SER A 251 16.23 -12.82 13.42
CA SER A 251 17.52 -13.23 12.85
C SER A 251 18.38 -12.07 12.31
N ARG A 252 17.88 -10.83 12.29
CA ARG A 252 18.59 -9.67 11.68
C ARG A 252 19.18 -8.65 12.65
N ALA A 253 18.68 -8.57 13.87
CA ALA A 253 19.19 -7.67 14.90
C ALA A 253 18.71 -8.16 16.26
N SER A 254 19.61 -8.75 17.05
CA SER A 254 19.30 -9.29 18.39
C SER A 254 18.78 -8.22 19.36
N ASP A 255 19.03 -6.94 19.08
CA ASP A 255 18.90 -5.87 20.07
C ASP A 255 17.72 -4.90 19.81
N MET A 256 16.89 -5.14 18.77
CA MET A 256 15.74 -4.27 18.49
C MET A 256 14.41 -4.86 18.97
N SER A 257 13.78 -4.19 19.94
CA SER A 257 12.41 -4.53 20.34
C SER A 257 11.41 -4.32 19.19
N ILE A 258 10.28 -5.05 19.23
CA ILE A 258 9.21 -4.95 18.22
C ILE A 258 8.69 -3.50 18.14
N LEU A 259 8.48 -2.85 19.29
CA LEU A 259 8.01 -1.46 19.36
C LEU A 259 9.02 -0.49 18.73
N LYS A 260 10.32 -0.64 19.03
CA LYS A 260 11.38 0.16 18.41
C LYS A 260 11.41 -0.05 16.89
N THR A 261 11.18 -1.27 16.43
CA THR A 261 11.09 -1.57 15.00
C THR A 261 9.88 -0.88 14.35
N ILE A 262 8.68 -0.99 14.93
CA ILE A 262 7.49 -0.30 14.42
C ILE A 262 7.74 1.21 14.37
N TYR A 263 8.28 1.78 15.45
CA TYR A 263 8.62 3.20 15.50
C TYR A 263 9.61 3.58 14.40
N MET A 264 10.68 2.81 14.21
CA MET A 264 11.65 3.01 13.13
C MET A 264 10.97 3.00 11.76
N TYR A 265 10.14 2.01 11.43
CA TYR A 265 9.55 1.92 10.09
C TYR A 265 8.50 3.01 9.79
N TYR A 266 7.75 3.46 10.80
CA TYR A 266 6.60 4.35 10.58
C TYR A 266 6.85 5.80 10.98
N CYS A 267 7.73 6.05 11.96
CA CYS A 267 7.94 7.38 12.54
C CYS A 267 9.29 8.00 12.16
N SER A 268 10.25 7.25 11.59
CA SER A 268 11.56 7.82 11.24
C SER A 268 11.56 8.60 9.92
N GLY A 269 10.55 8.40 9.07
CA GLY A 269 10.51 8.96 7.71
C GLY A 269 10.69 10.48 7.65
N PRO A 270 9.97 11.27 8.46
CA PRO A 270 10.16 12.72 8.52
C PRO A 270 11.57 13.16 8.96
N SER A 271 12.17 12.47 9.94
CA SER A 271 13.55 12.74 10.37
C SER A 271 14.56 12.36 9.29
N TYR A 272 14.34 11.24 8.60
CA TYR A 272 15.13 10.83 7.43
C TYR A 272 15.07 11.87 6.32
N LEU A 273 13.87 12.37 6.00
CA LEU A 273 13.69 13.41 4.98
C LEU A 273 14.48 14.68 5.33
N THR A 274 14.55 15.05 6.61
CA THR A 274 15.35 16.20 7.06
C THR A 274 16.83 16.03 6.73
N LYS A 275 17.39 14.84 7.02
CA LYS A 275 18.80 14.54 6.74
C LYS A 275 19.08 14.46 5.24
N LEU A 276 18.16 13.85 4.49
CA LEU A 276 18.27 13.72 3.03
C LEU A 276 18.26 15.08 2.34
N LEU A 277 17.39 16.00 2.76
CA LEU A 277 17.31 17.36 2.19
C LEU A 277 18.48 18.26 2.60
N GLY A 278 19.11 17.98 3.74
CA GLY A 278 20.29 18.71 4.20
C GLY A 278 21.59 18.26 3.54
N ASP A 279 21.57 17.17 2.77
CA ASP A 279 22.77 16.64 2.13
C ASP A 279 22.94 17.20 0.72
N SER A 280 23.92 18.09 0.55
CA SER A 280 24.27 18.67 -0.75
C SER A 280 24.93 17.70 -1.74
N SER A 281 25.29 16.49 -1.27
CA SER A 281 25.92 15.44 -2.09
C SER A 281 24.93 14.51 -2.78
N THR A 282 23.61 14.69 -2.57
CA THR A 282 22.61 13.91 -3.29
C THR A 282 22.68 14.19 -4.80
N ALA A 283 22.63 13.14 -5.61
CA ALA A 283 22.66 13.29 -7.07
C ALA A 283 21.42 14.01 -7.64
N ILE A 284 20.34 14.11 -6.85
CA ILE A 284 19.18 14.97 -7.14
C ILE A 284 19.20 16.15 -6.18
N ARG A 285 19.26 17.36 -6.71
CA ARG A 285 19.19 18.60 -5.93
C ARG A 285 17.77 19.12 -5.94
N VAL A 286 17.03 18.88 -4.85
CA VAL A 286 15.68 19.40 -4.66
C VAL A 286 15.68 20.92 -4.82
N GLY A 287 14.79 21.44 -5.67
CA GLY A 287 14.69 22.87 -5.99
C GLY A 287 15.54 23.32 -7.19
N ARG A 288 16.39 22.45 -7.74
CA ARG A 288 17.16 22.70 -8.97
C ARG A 288 16.84 21.67 -10.06
N ASP A 289 16.80 20.41 -9.69
CA ASP A 289 16.48 19.29 -10.59
C ASP A 289 15.00 18.93 -10.43
N TYR A 290 14.18 19.29 -11.41
CA TYR A 290 12.75 19.01 -11.40
C TYR A 290 12.40 17.88 -12.36
N TYR A 291 11.63 16.92 -11.85
CA TYR A 291 11.20 15.74 -12.58
C TYR A 291 9.76 15.85 -13.13
N TYR A 292 9.12 17.01 -12.91
CA TYR A 292 7.86 17.45 -13.52
C TYR A 292 6.72 16.41 -13.51
N GLY A 293 6.64 15.62 -12.45
CA GLY A 293 5.58 14.65 -12.22
C GLY A 293 5.94 13.21 -12.54
N THR A 294 7.13 12.95 -13.11
CA THR A 294 7.55 11.58 -13.45
C THR A 294 7.74 10.70 -12.21
N VAL A 295 7.98 11.28 -11.03
CA VAL A 295 8.09 10.54 -9.77
C VAL A 295 6.73 10.30 -9.14
N THR A 296 5.95 11.36 -9.03
CA THR A 296 4.63 11.45 -8.39
C THR A 296 3.63 10.60 -9.16
N LEU A 297 3.69 10.65 -10.49
CA LEU A 297 2.87 9.89 -11.43
C LEU A 297 3.67 8.74 -12.08
N GLY A 298 4.66 8.20 -11.36
CA GLY A 298 5.53 7.14 -11.87
C GLY A 298 4.77 5.90 -12.34
N PHE A 299 3.61 5.60 -11.77
CA PHE A 299 2.74 4.51 -12.22
C PHE A 299 2.29 4.66 -13.69
N ILE A 300 2.23 5.89 -14.21
CA ILE A 300 1.97 6.18 -15.63
C ILE A 300 3.31 6.37 -16.36
N ALA A 301 4.18 7.25 -15.85
CA ALA A 301 5.41 7.62 -16.54
C ALA A 301 6.36 6.43 -16.75
N ASN A 302 6.47 5.53 -15.78
CA ASN A 302 7.33 4.35 -15.89
C ASN A 302 6.77 3.26 -16.80
N LEU A 303 5.50 3.31 -17.18
CA LEU A 303 4.98 2.42 -18.23
C LEU A 303 5.68 2.72 -19.55
N TYR A 304 5.84 4.00 -19.90
CA TYR A 304 6.60 4.43 -21.08
C TYR A 304 8.06 3.97 -21.01
N TYR A 305 8.73 4.15 -19.87
CA TYR A 305 10.13 3.73 -19.70
C TYR A 305 10.31 2.21 -19.80
N TYR A 306 9.39 1.41 -19.24
CA TYR A 306 9.48 -0.05 -19.38
C TYR A 306 9.20 -0.54 -20.80
N LEU A 307 8.29 0.11 -21.54
CA LEU A 307 8.12 -0.17 -22.97
C LEU A 307 9.39 0.15 -23.76
N LYS A 308 10.04 1.29 -23.47
CA LYS A 308 11.32 1.66 -24.11
C LYS A 308 12.45 0.68 -23.81
N ILE A 309 12.51 0.16 -22.57
CA ILE A 309 13.47 -0.90 -22.20
C ILE A 309 13.19 -2.17 -23.02
N GLY A 310 11.93 -2.59 -23.14
CA GLY A 310 11.57 -3.78 -23.89
C GLY A 310 11.86 -3.68 -25.39
N LEU A 311 11.77 -2.48 -25.97
CA LEU A 311 11.95 -2.25 -27.41
C LEU A 311 13.40 -1.93 -27.81
N VAL A 312 14.15 -1.22 -26.97
CA VAL A 312 15.46 -0.63 -27.34
C VAL A 312 16.57 -1.00 -26.34
N GLY A 313 16.26 -1.69 -25.24
CA GLY A 313 17.25 -2.12 -24.24
C GLY A 313 17.83 -1.00 -23.36
N ILE A 314 17.36 0.25 -23.49
CA ILE A 314 17.89 1.40 -22.75
C ILE A 314 17.26 1.51 -21.36
N ASN A 315 18.02 1.23 -20.31
CA ASN A 315 17.56 1.25 -18.91
C ASN A 315 17.75 2.61 -18.21
N ASN A 316 16.90 3.59 -18.57
CA ASN A 316 16.85 4.93 -17.98
C ASN A 316 15.52 5.19 -17.26
N SER A 317 15.05 4.26 -16.41
CA SER A 317 13.80 4.48 -15.66
C SER A 317 14.01 5.45 -14.50
N THR A 318 13.04 6.35 -14.28
CA THR A 318 12.99 7.25 -13.11
C THR A 318 13.02 6.46 -11.79
N VAL A 319 12.49 5.23 -11.78
CA VAL A 319 12.57 4.31 -10.64
C VAL A 319 14.03 4.02 -10.25
N LYS A 320 14.87 3.65 -11.22
CA LYS A 320 16.27 3.29 -10.97
C LYS A 320 17.06 4.49 -10.43
N LEU A 321 16.79 5.66 -10.99
CA LEU A 321 17.46 6.90 -10.60
C LEU A 321 17.06 7.37 -9.19
N ILE A 322 15.81 7.20 -8.80
CA ILE A 322 15.34 7.61 -7.47
C ILE A 322 15.66 6.57 -6.42
N ALA A 323 15.51 5.29 -6.76
CA ALA A 323 15.93 4.20 -5.89
C ALA A 323 17.42 4.32 -5.59
N SER A 324 18.28 4.55 -6.59
CA SER A 324 19.71 4.74 -6.37
C SER A 324 19.98 5.91 -5.43
N VAL A 325 19.38 7.08 -5.65
CA VAL A 325 19.59 8.26 -4.79
C VAL A 325 19.15 8.02 -3.33
N ILE A 326 18.02 7.32 -3.14
CA ILE A 326 17.50 7.04 -1.79
C ILE A 326 18.33 5.96 -1.10
N THR A 327 18.88 4.98 -1.83
CA THR A 327 19.54 3.79 -1.24
C THR A 327 21.06 3.84 -1.20
N ILE A 328 21.71 4.75 -1.94
CA ILE A 328 23.19 4.83 -2.02
C ILE A 328 23.80 5.23 -0.67
N LYS A 329 23.16 6.14 0.08
CA LYS A 329 23.72 6.69 1.31
C LYS A 329 22.86 6.35 2.52
N GLN A 330 23.52 5.98 3.61
CA GLN A 330 22.87 5.82 4.91
C GLN A 330 22.96 7.12 5.71
N TYR A 331 21.88 7.50 6.38
CA TYR A 331 21.79 8.71 7.18
C TYR A 331 21.51 8.38 8.64
N PHE A 332 22.21 9.08 9.55
CA PHE A 332 21.92 9.04 10.98
C PHE A 332 20.63 9.80 11.28
N VAL A 333 19.57 9.05 11.58
CA VAL A 333 18.25 9.60 11.98
C VAL A 333 18.06 9.67 13.48
N GLY A 334 19.04 9.16 14.24
CA GLY A 334 19.16 9.26 15.68
C GLY A 334 20.61 9.00 16.09
N SER A 335 20.92 9.06 17.39
CA SER A 335 22.27 8.92 17.92
C SER A 335 22.96 7.61 17.50
N HIS A 336 22.19 6.53 17.36
CA HIS A 336 22.70 5.19 17.06
C HIS A 336 21.91 4.49 15.94
N THR A 337 21.23 5.23 15.07
CA THR A 337 20.38 4.62 14.03
C THR A 337 20.66 5.17 12.66
N LEU A 338 21.11 4.27 11.77
CA LEU A 338 21.35 4.49 10.35
C LEU A 338 20.20 3.93 9.53
N LEU A 339 19.69 4.72 8.59
CA LEU A 339 18.67 4.31 7.63
C LEU A 339 19.09 4.66 6.21
N ASN A 340 18.60 3.92 5.21
CA ASN A 340 18.96 4.13 3.80
C ASN A 340 17.80 3.87 2.83
N ALA A 341 16.54 3.87 3.28
CA ALA A 341 15.41 3.56 2.40
C ALA A 341 14.04 4.05 2.89
N MET A 342 13.97 4.90 3.92
CA MET A 342 12.71 5.32 4.56
C MET A 342 12.29 6.71 4.13
N CYS A 343 12.20 6.93 2.81
CA CYS A 343 11.84 8.23 2.28
C CYS A 343 10.32 8.35 2.13
N THR A 344 9.74 9.29 2.86
CA THR A 344 8.30 9.60 2.78
C THR A 344 7.86 9.98 1.37
N CYS A 345 6.55 9.96 1.11
CA CYS A 345 6.00 10.46 -0.15
C CYS A 345 6.33 11.93 -0.44
N PHE A 346 6.59 12.74 0.59
CA PHE A 346 6.89 14.15 0.42
C PHE A 346 8.21 14.39 -0.32
N TYR A 347 9.15 13.44 -0.28
CA TYR A 347 10.35 13.54 -1.12
C TYR A 347 10.03 13.44 -2.61
N ALA A 348 9.18 12.48 -3.01
CA ALA A 348 8.74 12.37 -4.39
C ALA A 348 8.06 13.67 -4.87
N PHE A 349 7.24 14.27 -4.00
CA PHE A 349 6.56 15.52 -4.32
C PHE A 349 7.51 16.71 -4.43
N LEU A 350 8.52 16.77 -3.56
CA LEU A 350 9.57 17.80 -3.60
C LEU A 350 10.45 17.69 -4.85
N VAL A 351 10.84 16.47 -5.23
CA VAL A 351 11.68 16.21 -6.41
C VAL A 351 10.97 16.59 -7.70
N ASP A 352 9.66 16.37 -7.79
CA ASP A 352 8.92 16.77 -8.99
C ASP A 352 8.56 18.24 -9.04
N TRP A 353 8.11 18.80 -7.91
CA TRP A 353 7.36 20.06 -7.90
C TRP A 353 7.98 21.12 -6.97
N GLY A 354 9.09 20.82 -6.31
CA GLY A 354 9.70 21.68 -5.30
C GLY A 354 8.71 22.01 -4.19
N ILE A 355 8.67 23.28 -3.76
CA ILE A 355 7.80 23.72 -2.68
C ILE A 355 6.31 23.53 -2.99
N TRP A 356 5.91 23.60 -4.27
CA TRP A 356 4.54 23.35 -4.71
C TRP A 356 4.11 21.90 -4.54
N GLY A 357 5.07 20.98 -4.37
CA GLY A 357 4.82 19.58 -4.05
C GLY A 357 3.99 19.37 -2.78
N ALA A 358 4.05 20.32 -1.84
CA ALA A 358 3.22 20.31 -0.63
C ALA A 358 1.73 20.34 -0.94
N ALA A 359 1.34 20.95 -2.07
CA ALA A 359 -0.04 21.02 -2.52
C ALA A 359 -0.36 19.94 -3.58
N ILE A 360 0.49 19.81 -4.61
CA ILE A 360 0.21 18.96 -5.78
C ILE A 360 0.14 17.47 -5.40
N GLY A 361 1.13 16.97 -4.65
CA GLY A 361 1.19 15.54 -4.29
C GLY A 361 0.00 15.10 -3.43
N PRO A 362 -0.29 15.79 -2.30
CA PRO A 362 -1.44 15.50 -1.47
C PRO A 362 -2.78 15.66 -2.20
N LEU A 363 -2.89 16.60 -3.15
CA LEU A 363 -4.08 16.70 -4.01
C LEU A 363 -4.26 15.44 -4.87
N ILE A 364 -3.20 14.93 -5.50
CA ILE A 364 -3.25 13.68 -6.28
C ILE A 364 -3.66 12.49 -5.39
N ALA A 365 -3.06 12.38 -4.21
CA ALA A 365 -3.44 11.36 -3.22
C ALA A 365 -4.93 11.47 -2.83
N GLY A 366 -5.42 12.70 -2.63
CA GLY A 366 -6.83 12.99 -2.35
C GLY A 366 -7.76 12.58 -3.49
N ILE A 367 -7.41 12.93 -4.73
CA ILE A 367 -8.17 12.56 -5.94
C ILE A 367 -8.31 11.03 -6.04
N LEU A 368 -7.20 10.29 -5.92
CA LEU A 368 -7.20 8.84 -6.04
C LEU A 368 -8.06 8.20 -4.94
N SER A 369 -7.75 8.49 -3.68
CA SER A 369 -8.47 7.92 -2.53
C SER A 369 -9.97 8.21 -2.56
N CYS A 370 -10.38 9.45 -2.88
CA CYS A 370 -11.79 9.80 -2.99
C CYS A 370 -12.50 9.14 -4.17
N ARG A 371 -11.88 9.09 -5.36
CA ARG A 371 -12.47 8.47 -6.54
C ARG A 371 -12.71 6.97 -6.34
N TYR A 372 -11.72 6.25 -5.83
CA TYR A 372 -11.88 4.80 -5.60
C TYR A 372 -12.81 4.49 -4.42
N TYR A 373 -12.86 5.35 -3.40
CA TYR A 373 -13.87 5.25 -2.36
C TYR A 373 -15.30 5.41 -2.92
N LYS A 374 -15.54 6.40 -3.78
CA LYS A 374 -16.84 6.57 -4.48
C LYS A 374 -17.16 5.37 -5.35
N LEU A 375 -16.17 4.86 -6.09
CA LEU A 375 -16.35 3.70 -6.97
C LEU A 375 -16.79 2.47 -6.17
N MET A 376 -16.11 2.17 -5.06
CA MET A 376 -16.47 1.09 -4.14
C MET A 376 -17.92 1.23 -3.66
N LYS A 377 -18.32 2.43 -3.21
CA LYS A 377 -19.68 2.70 -2.72
C LYS A 377 -20.75 2.54 -3.80
N LYS A 378 -20.46 2.95 -5.04
CA LYS A 378 -21.40 2.88 -6.17
C LYS A 378 -21.53 1.46 -6.74
N ARG A 379 -20.43 0.72 -6.86
CA ARG A 379 -20.39 -0.56 -7.59
C ARG A 379 -20.56 -1.78 -6.71
N ARG A 380 -19.97 -1.74 -5.51
CA ARG A 380 -20.05 -2.83 -4.52
C ARG A 380 -19.66 -4.20 -5.09
N SER A 381 -18.76 -4.24 -6.07
CA SER A 381 -18.19 -5.48 -6.60
C SER A 381 -16.89 -5.84 -5.88
N VAL A 382 -16.52 -7.13 -5.91
CA VAL A 382 -15.25 -7.61 -5.34
C VAL A 382 -14.07 -6.79 -5.85
N GLY A 383 -13.99 -6.53 -7.16
CA GLY A 383 -12.94 -5.72 -7.77
C GLY A 383 -12.95 -4.26 -7.31
N SER A 384 -14.11 -3.61 -7.23
CA SER A 384 -14.18 -2.21 -6.79
C SER A 384 -13.74 -2.02 -5.33
N ILE A 385 -14.02 -3.00 -4.47
CA ILE A 385 -13.61 -3.02 -3.07
C ILE A 385 -12.11 -3.31 -2.98
N ALA A 386 -11.63 -4.31 -3.71
CA ALA A 386 -10.21 -4.69 -3.76
C ALA A 386 -9.32 -3.51 -4.16
N ILE A 387 -9.68 -2.77 -5.22
CA ILE A 387 -8.92 -1.58 -5.63
C ILE A 387 -9.00 -0.46 -4.59
N CYS A 388 -10.15 -0.26 -3.94
CA CYS A 388 -10.25 0.74 -2.87
C CYS A 388 -9.35 0.38 -1.67
N ILE A 389 -9.31 -0.91 -1.27
CA ILE A 389 -8.39 -1.41 -0.25
C ILE A 389 -6.95 -1.15 -0.66
N TYR A 390 -6.60 -1.47 -1.90
CA TYR A 390 -5.24 -1.27 -2.41
C TYR A 390 -4.84 0.21 -2.35
N VAL A 391 -5.69 1.12 -2.82
CA VAL A 391 -5.42 2.58 -2.76
C VAL A 391 -5.24 3.04 -1.32
N PHE A 392 -6.08 2.61 -0.39
CA PHE A 392 -5.96 2.98 1.03
C PHE A 392 -4.68 2.43 1.66
N TYR A 393 -4.26 1.23 1.24
CA TYR A 393 -2.96 0.68 1.61
C TYR A 393 -1.80 1.50 1.04
N LEU A 394 -1.87 1.95 -0.22
CA LEU A 394 -0.87 2.86 -0.77
C LEU A 394 -0.82 4.18 0.01
N MET A 395 -1.99 4.72 0.42
CA MET A 395 -2.09 5.91 1.27
C MET A 395 -1.42 5.67 2.64
N PHE A 396 -1.62 4.51 3.23
CA PHE A 396 -0.98 4.14 4.50
C PHE A 396 0.55 4.07 4.38
N ARG A 397 1.07 3.54 3.26
CA ARG A 397 2.52 3.40 3.05
C ARG A 397 3.26 4.69 2.75
N THR A 398 2.54 5.77 2.44
CA THR A 398 3.13 7.07 2.14
C THR A 398 4.11 7.57 3.21
N VAL A 399 3.95 7.13 4.45
CA VAL A 399 4.80 7.50 5.60
C VAL A 399 6.25 7.02 5.48
N PHE A 400 6.54 6.00 4.67
CA PHE A 400 7.91 5.52 4.44
C PHE A 400 8.25 5.24 2.98
N LYS A 401 7.26 5.28 2.06
CA LYS A 401 7.49 5.09 0.63
C LYS A 401 6.36 5.66 -0.24
N TRP A 402 6.69 6.22 -1.40
CA TRP A 402 5.73 6.49 -2.47
C TRP A 402 5.63 5.32 -3.46
N ASP A 403 4.72 4.38 -3.23
CA ASP A 403 4.57 3.21 -4.12
C ASP A 403 3.99 3.55 -5.50
N LEU A 404 3.33 4.70 -5.67
CA LEU A 404 2.87 5.19 -6.97
C LEU A 404 4.01 5.65 -7.89
N LEU A 405 5.26 5.58 -7.43
CA LEU A 405 6.42 5.65 -8.30
C LEU A 405 6.48 4.46 -9.28
N TYR A 406 6.01 3.28 -8.88
CA TYR A 406 6.15 2.05 -9.68
C TYR A 406 4.91 1.80 -10.55
N ILE A 407 5.05 1.04 -11.64
CA ILE A 407 3.92 0.70 -12.54
C ILE A 407 2.89 -0.24 -11.90
N ASP A 408 3.19 -0.77 -10.73
CA ASP A 408 2.36 -1.70 -9.97
C ASP A 408 0.89 -1.30 -9.95
N PHE A 409 0.63 -0.02 -9.65
CA PHE A 409 -0.72 0.49 -9.57
C PHE A 409 -1.47 0.40 -10.91
N SER A 410 -0.82 0.78 -12.01
CA SER A 410 -1.41 0.67 -13.36
C SER A 410 -1.68 -0.78 -13.75
N VAL A 411 -0.74 -1.68 -13.47
CA VAL A 411 -0.90 -3.11 -13.80
C VAL A 411 -2.02 -3.74 -12.99
N VAL A 412 -2.10 -3.46 -11.68
CA VAL A 412 -3.19 -3.96 -10.82
C VAL A 412 -4.55 -3.45 -11.32
N LEU A 413 -4.66 -2.18 -11.72
CA LEU A 413 -5.89 -1.62 -12.29
C LEU A 413 -6.28 -2.32 -13.60
N LEU A 414 -5.32 -2.53 -14.51
CA LEU A 414 -5.52 -3.20 -15.79
C LEU A 414 -5.97 -4.66 -15.59
N LEU A 415 -5.26 -5.41 -14.75
CA LEU A 415 -5.61 -6.80 -14.42
C LEU A 415 -7.00 -6.89 -13.79
N ASN A 416 -7.32 -6.00 -12.85
CA ASN A 416 -8.64 -5.95 -12.24
C ASN A 416 -9.74 -5.65 -13.26
N TYR A 417 -9.48 -4.76 -14.23
CA TYR A 417 -10.43 -4.48 -15.31
C TYR A 417 -10.74 -5.73 -16.15
N PHE A 418 -9.73 -6.53 -16.49
CA PHE A 418 -9.93 -7.75 -17.29
C PHE A 418 -10.58 -8.88 -16.50
N ILE A 419 -10.20 -9.08 -15.23
CA ILE A 419 -10.68 -10.18 -14.38
C ILE A 419 -12.05 -9.87 -13.77
N CYS A 420 -12.27 -8.65 -13.35
CA CYS A 420 -13.47 -8.20 -12.65
C CYS A 420 -14.05 -6.96 -13.36
N PRO A 421 -14.45 -7.09 -14.64
CA PRO A 421 -14.90 -5.94 -15.42
C PRO A 421 -16.09 -5.31 -14.73
N ILE A 422 -16.06 -3.98 -14.68
CA ILE A 422 -17.13 -3.18 -14.08
C ILE A 422 -18.42 -3.54 -14.84
N PRO A 423 -19.44 -4.12 -14.19
CA PRO A 423 -20.68 -4.43 -14.87
C PRO A 423 -21.23 -3.14 -15.46
N GLY A 424 -21.58 -3.16 -16.75
CA GLY A 424 -22.40 -2.13 -17.36
C GLY A 424 -23.61 -1.92 -16.45
N GLN A 425 -23.90 -0.67 -16.08
CA GLN A 425 -25.01 -0.37 -15.17
C GLN A 425 -26.33 -0.79 -15.84
N LYS A 426 -26.82 -2.01 -15.63
CA LYS A 426 -28.25 -2.18 -15.46
C LYS A 426 -28.56 -1.66 -14.08
N ILE A 427 -28.93 -0.37 -14.02
CA ILE A 427 -29.57 0.17 -12.84
C ILE A 427 -30.86 -0.62 -12.70
N VAL A 428 -30.86 -1.64 -11.83
CA VAL A 428 -32.11 -2.27 -11.39
C VAL A 428 -32.77 -1.24 -10.47
N TRP A 429 -33.51 -0.31 -11.07
CA TRP A 429 -34.57 0.39 -10.38
C TRP A 429 -35.67 -0.64 -10.11
N GLY A 430 -35.53 -1.39 -9.01
CA GLY A 430 -36.43 -2.50 -8.73
C GLY A 430 -36.52 -2.78 -7.24
N LYS A 431 -37.55 -2.18 -6.61
CA LYS A 431 -38.11 -2.50 -5.29
C LYS A 431 -37.22 -2.23 -4.07
N VAL A 432 -37.12 -0.94 -3.71
CA VAL A 432 -37.20 -0.59 -2.28
C VAL A 432 -38.63 -0.94 -1.86
N LYS A 433 -38.83 -2.10 -1.25
CA LYS A 433 -40.08 -2.40 -0.55
C LYS A 433 -40.25 -1.35 0.55
N GLN A 434 -41.36 -0.61 0.48
CA GLN A 434 -41.89 0.22 1.56
C GLN A 434 -42.37 -0.65 2.73
N GLU A 435 -41.45 -1.26 3.46
CA GLU A 435 -41.75 -1.96 4.72
C GLU A 435 -40.80 -1.41 5.82
N ALA A 436 -40.98 -0.13 6.16
CA ALA A 436 -40.40 0.47 7.38
C ALA A 436 -41.14 1.75 7.81
N PHE A 437 -42.45 1.85 7.55
CA PHE A 437 -43.28 2.94 8.04
C PHE A 437 -44.66 2.46 8.51
N TYR A 438 -44.65 1.35 9.25
CA TYR A 438 -45.77 0.92 10.11
C TYR A 438 -45.14 0.12 11.25
N GLU A 439 -44.73 0.83 12.31
CA GLU A 439 -44.68 0.37 13.71
C GLU A 439 -43.96 1.43 14.56
N ALA A 440 -44.69 2.49 14.85
CA ALA A 440 -44.54 3.29 16.07
C ALA A 440 -45.93 3.87 16.36
N LYS A 441 -46.70 3.09 17.12
CA LYS A 441 -47.80 3.59 17.94
C LYS A 441 -47.22 4.01 19.28
#